data_AF-A0A2E3EEB0-F1
#
_entry.id   AF-A0A2E3EEB0-F1
#
_cell.length_a   1.000
_cell.length_b   1.000
_cell.length_c   1.000
_cell.angle_alpha   90.00
_cell.angle_beta   90.00
_cell.angle_gamma   90.00
#
_symmetry.space_group_name_H-M   'P 1'
#
loop_
_entity.id
_entity.type
_entity.pdbx_description
1 polymer ?
#
loop_
_entity_poly.entity_id
_entity_poly.type
_entity_poly.pdbx_seq_one_letter_code
_entity_poly.pdbx_strand_id
1 'polypeptide(L)'
;MKNSVIILTCILLTVFNYSALAQKAMVSKPTVSAAKSPDFEVGSGIKEPKGERKDWLQIDVAFRLDSTSRDEFIEAVEVRFFVLPKSAQPKYKKLYTATVNHVDLPKGETLRSCVFLSPNSLARIYGKGKKPNPRDLMVAVEIHSGQIIGGEVTDSKSSRWWQNSDAPTDSSMLRPKSKTPFAYLWFDSYAETRD
;
A
#
# COMPACT_ATOMS: atom_id res chain seq x y z
N MET A 1 50.82 42.12 -11.42
CA MET A 1 49.38 42.00 -11.05
C MET A 1 48.63 41.73 -12.36
N LYS A 2 47.80 40.72 -12.61
CA LYS A 2 47.33 39.52 -11.92
C LYS A 2 46.84 38.63 -13.08
N ASN A 3 47.34 37.40 -13.22
CA ASN A 3 46.87 36.45 -14.25
C ASN A 3 45.58 35.81 -13.76
N SER A 4 44.45 36.04 -14.46
CA SER A 4 43.19 35.37 -14.17
C SER A 4 43.00 34.19 -15.13
N VAL A 5 43.22 32.99 -14.60
CA VAL A 5 42.88 31.71 -15.23
C VAL A 5 41.40 31.45 -14.97
N ILE A 6 40.60 31.32 -16.03
CA ILE A 6 39.20 30.90 -15.94
C ILE A 6 39.19 29.37 -16.09
N ILE A 7 38.92 28.65 -15.00
CA ILE A 7 38.73 27.20 -15.00
C ILE A 7 37.26 26.93 -15.33
N LEU A 8 37.00 26.37 -16.51
CA LEU A 8 35.69 25.93 -16.96
C LEU A 8 35.45 24.48 -16.48
N THR A 9 34.74 24.31 -15.38
CA THR A 9 34.39 22.98 -14.85
C THR A 9 33.15 22.46 -15.57
N CYS A 10 33.33 21.57 -16.56
CA CYS A 10 32.23 20.83 -17.17
C CYS A 10 31.67 19.80 -16.16
N ILE A 11 30.45 20.04 -15.70
CA ILE A 11 29.66 19.05 -14.95
C ILE A 11 29.12 18.03 -15.97
N LEU A 12 29.70 16.83 -15.98
CA LEU A 12 29.14 15.68 -16.69
C LEU A 12 27.88 15.20 -15.96
N LEU A 13 26.72 15.60 -16.46
CA LEU A 13 25.43 15.00 -16.14
C LEU A 13 25.38 13.61 -16.80
N THR A 14 25.73 12.56 -16.05
CA THR A 14 25.44 11.19 -16.46
C THR A 14 23.93 10.97 -16.36
N VAL A 15 23.24 11.08 -17.49
CA VAL A 15 21.85 10.68 -17.62
C VAL A 15 21.83 9.16 -17.63
N PHE A 16 21.43 8.53 -16.51
CA PHE A 16 21.11 7.10 -16.49
C PHE A 16 19.87 6.91 -17.37
N ASN A 17 20.10 6.55 -18.63
CA ASN A 17 19.05 6.03 -19.49
C ASN A 17 18.70 4.62 -18.99
N TYR A 18 17.79 4.53 -18.02
CA TYR A 18 17.06 3.29 -17.80
C TYR A 18 16.29 3.03 -19.09
N SER A 19 16.79 2.11 -19.90
CA SER A 19 15.96 1.46 -20.90
C SER A 19 14.83 0.82 -20.09
N ALA A 20 13.64 1.40 -20.14
CA ALA A 20 12.48 0.89 -19.42
C ALA A 20 12.14 -0.48 -20.02
N LEU A 21 12.71 -1.53 -19.44
CA LEU A 21 12.31 -2.90 -19.73
C LEU A 21 10.81 -2.94 -19.45
N ALA A 22 10.03 -3.42 -20.42
CA ALA A 22 8.59 -3.41 -20.33
C ALA A 22 8.17 -4.32 -19.17
N GLN A 23 7.87 -3.72 -18.02
CA GLN A 23 7.33 -4.41 -16.86
C GLN A 23 5.80 -4.40 -16.92
N LYS A 24 5.19 -5.51 -16.53
CA LYS A 24 3.74 -5.66 -16.45
C LYS A 24 3.38 -6.31 -15.11
N ALA A 25 2.24 -5.92 -14.56
CA ALA A 25 1.69 -6.53 -13.37
C ALA A 25 0.29 -7.11 -13.67
N MET A 26 0.12 -8.40 -13.41
CA MET A 26 -1.19 -9.03 -13.31
C MET A 26 -1.69 -8.83 -11.89
N VAL A 27 -2.74 -8.04 -11.70
CA VAL A 27 -3.26 -7.67 -10.37
C VAL A 27 -4.59 -8.37 -10.16
N SER A 28 -4.71 -9.10 -9.05
CA SER A 28 -5.97 -9.72 -8.65
C SER A 28 -6.89 -8.68 -8.04
N LYS A 29 -8.20 -8.97 -8.06
CA LYS A 29 -9.21 -8.15 -7.39
C LYS A 29 -8.83 -7.91 -5.92
N PRO A 30 -8.69 -6.64 -5.46
CA PRO A 30 -8.44 -6.35 -4.06
C PRO A 30 -9.58 -6.88 -3.18
N THR A 31 -9.23 -7.36 -1.99
CA THR A 31 -10.18 -7.88 -1.01
C THR A 31 -10.16 -7.04 0.25
N VAL A 32 -11.31 -6.96 0.92
CA VAL A 32 -11.44 -6.31 2.22
C VAL A 32 -11.94 -7.34 3.21
N SER A 33 -11.23 -7.51 4.33
CA SER A 33 -11.60 -8.45 5.39
C SER A 33 -11.58 -7.76 6.75
N ALA A 34 -12.45 -8.21 7.65
CA ALA A 34 -12.40 -7.78 9.04
C ALA A 34 -11.36 -8.62 9.79
N ALA A 35 -10.48 -7.97 10.53
CA ALA A 35 -9.50 -8.62 11.37
C ALA A 35 -9.63 -8.14 12.82
N LYS A 36 -9.34 -9.03 13.76
CA LYS A 36 -9.20 -8.66 15.17
C LYS A 36 -7.74 -8.41 15.47
N SER A 37 -7.47 -7.45 16.35
CA SER A 37 -6.11 -7.21 16.89
C SER A 37 -5.49 -8.56 17.28
N PRO A 38 -4.25 -8.89 16.89
CA PRO A 38 -3.62 -10.15 17.26
C PRO A 38 -3.61 -10.36 18.77
N ASP A 39 -3.71 -11.63 19.16
CA ASP A 39 -3.58 -12.04 20.55
C ASP A 39 -2.22 -12.73 20.69
N PHE A 40 -1.44 -12.30 21.67
CA PHE A 40 -0.09 -12.81 21.88
C PHE A 40 0.00 -13.35 23.30
N GLU A 41 0.29 -14.64 23.42
CA GLU A 41 0.65 -15.20 24.71
C GLU A 41 1.97 -14.59 25.16
N VAL A 42 1.92 -13.85 26.26
CA VAL A 42 3.11 -13.29 26.92
C VAL A 42 3.51 -14.18 28.09
N GLY A 43 4.82 -14.36 28.29
CA GLY A 43 5.38 -15.23 29.32
C GLY A 43 4.91 -14.88 30.75
N SER A 44 5.11 -15.81 31.68
CA SER A 44 4.66 -15.68 33.06
C SER A 44 5.17 -14.40 33.73
N GLY A 45 4.24 -13.56 34.20
CA GLY A 45 4.54 -12.33 34.96
C GLY A 45 4.03 -11.04 34.33
N ILE A 46 3.65 -11.04 33.05
CA ILE A 46 3.02 -9.88 32.39
C ILE A 46 1.50 -10.01 32.51
N LYS A 47 0.87 -9.13 33.29
CA LYS A 47 -0.59 -9.04 33.33
C LYS A 47 -1.09 -8.43 32.03
N GLU A 48 -1.85 -9.19 31.26
CA GLU A 48 -2.52 -8.66 30.09
C GLU A 48 -3.44 -7.49 30.48
N PRO A 49 -3.35 -6.35 29.78
CA PRO A 49 -4.31 -5.27 29.97
C PRO A 49 -5.72 -5.79 29.68
N LYS A 50 -6.64 -5.63 30.64
CA LYS A 50 -8.05 -5.95 30.43
C LYS A 50 -8.61 -5.12 29.28
N GLY A 51 -9.03 -5.77 28.19
CA GLY A 51 -9.64 -5.10 27.06
C GLY A 51 -10.02 -6.06 25.94
N GLU A 52 -11.07 -5.71 25.20
CA GLU A 52 -11.49 -6.49 24.04
C GLU A 52 -10.58 -6.25 22.84
N ARG A 53 -10.35 -7.31 22.06
CA ARG A 53 -9.65 -7.23 20.78
C ARG A 53 -10.42 -6.31 19.83
N LYS A 54 -9.76 -5.22 19.42
CA LYS A 54 -10.35 -4.20 18.55
C LYS A 54 -10.43 -4.67 17.11
N ASP A 55 -11.43 -4.18 16.39
CA ASP A 55 -11.65 -4.44 14.97
C ASP A 55 -10.74 -3.58 14.08
N TRP A 56 -10.25 -4.23 13.02
CA TRP A 56 -9.48 -3.65 11.93
C TRP A 56 -10.16 -4.03 10.61
N LEU A 57 -9.92 -3.25 9.57
CA LEU A 57 -10.15 -3.70 8.19
C LEU A 57 -8.80 -3.86 7.50
N GLN A 58 -8.56 -5.05 6.95
CA GLN A 58 -7.42 -5.35 6.09
C GLN A 58 -7.87 -5.21 4.64
N ILE A 59 -7.06 -4.52 3.84
CA ILE A 59 -7.20 -4.40 2.40
C ILE A 59 -6.03 -5.14 1.77
N ASP A 60 -6.31 -6.26 1.10
CA ASP A 60 -5.31 -7.20 0.57
C ASP A 60 -5.36 -7.24 -0.95
N VAL A 61 -4.19 -7.32 -1.59
CA VAL A 61 -4.07 -7.51 -3.03
C VAL A 61 -2.97 -8.51 -3.36
N ALA A 62 -3.29 -9.46 -4.23
CA ALA A 62 -2.31 -10.35 -4.82
C ALA A 62 -1.94 -9.86 -6.22
N PHE A 63 -0.67 -9.96 -6.59
CA PHE A 63 -0.18 -9.57 -7.90
C PHE A 63 0.96 -10.48 -8.36
N ARG A 64 1.18 -10.53 -9.67
CA ARG A 64 2.31 -11.21 -10.30
C ARG A 64 3.01 -10.23 -11.21
N LEU A 65 4.34 -10.21 -11.17
CA LEU A 65 5.15 -9.34 -12.01
C LEU A 65 5.80 -10.11 -13.14
N ASP A 66 5.83 -9.48 -14.31
CA ASP A 66 6.51 -9.96 -15.51
C ASP A 66 7.38 -8.83 -16.10
N SER A 67 8.49 -9.18 -16.72
CA SER A 67 9.46 -8.23 -17.28
C SER A 67 10.30 -8.90 -18.37
N THR A 68 10.62 -8.16 -19.41
CA THR A 68 11.56 -8.61 -20.45
C THR A 68 13.02 -8.67 -19.99
N SER A 69 13.35 -8.19 -18.78
CA SER A 69 14.70 -8.36 -18.22
C SER A 69 15.03 -9.84 -18.00
N ARG A 70 16.30 -10.21 -18.15
CA ARG A 70 16.82 -11.56 -17.83
C ARG A 70 17.00 -11.81 -16.34
N ASP A 71 16.97 -10.76 -15.50
CA ASP A 71 17.10 -10.92 -14.04
C ASP A 71 15.93 -11.73 -13.49
N GLU A 72 16.13 -12.54 -12.45
CA GLU A 72 15.02 -13.28 -11.84
C GLU A 72 14.18 -12.42 -10.89
N PHE A 73 14.74 -11.27 -10.48
CA PHE A 73 14.14 -10.35 -9.53
C PHE A 73 13.82 -9.00 -10.20
N ILE A 74 12.80 -8.34 -9.68
CA ILE A 74 12.49 -6.93 -9.95
C ILE A 74 12.89 -6.14 -8.71
N GLU A 75 13.76 -5.15 -8.90
CA GLU A 75 14.40 -4.41 -7.81
C GLU A 75 13.39 -3.73 -6.89
N ALA A 76 12.39 -3.04 -7.45
CA ALA A 76 11.38 -2.34 -6.66
C ALA A 76 10.09 -2.08 -7.44
N VAL A 77 8.96 -2.10 -6.72
CA VAL A 77 7.68 -1.55 -7.20
C VAL A 77 6.97 -0.80 -6.07
N GLU A 78 6.12 0.15 -6.44
CA GLU A 78 5.22 0.81 -5.49
C GLU A 78 3.80 0.25 -5.66
N VAL A 79 3.20 -0.21 -4.56
CA VAL A 79 1.78 -0.61 -4.53
C VAL A 79 0.99 0.53 -3.90
N ARG A 80 0.16 1.20 -4.71
CA ARG A 80 -0.65 2.34 -4.28
C ARG A 80 -2.09 1.91 -4.06
N PHE A 81 -2.59 2.14 -2.86
CA PHE A 81 -3.96 1.85 -2.44
C PHE A 81 -4.78 3.14 -2.43
N PHE A 82 -6.01 3.05 -2.93
CA PHE A 82 -7.01 4.11 -2.89
C PHE A 82 -8.30 3.54 -2.31
N VAL A 83 -8.76 4.09 -1.19
CA VAL A 83 -9.89 3.55 -0.42
C VAL A 83 -10.91 4.65 -0.15
N LEU A 84 -12.15 4.43 -0.58
CA LEU A 84 -13.26 5.35 -0.37
C LEU A 84 -14.38 4.65 0.42
N PRO A 85 -14.67 5.06 1.67
CA PRO A 85 -15.79 4.54 2.44
C PRO A 85 -17.12 5.12 1.96
N LYS A 86 -18.08 4.25 1.62
CA LYS A 86 -19.41 4.64 1.10
C LYS A 86 -20.27 5.32 2.18
N SER A 87 -20.22 4.82 3.41
CA SER A 87 -21.09 5.25 4.52
C SER A 87 -20.35 6.03 5.62
N ALA A 88 -19.29 6.75 5.24
CA ALA A 88 -18.55 7.61 6.18
C ALA A 88 -19.38 8.80 6.66
N GLN A 89 -19.08 9.28 7.87
CA GLN A 89 -19.53 10.60 8.31
C GLN A 89 -19.04 11.67 7.32
N PRO A 90 -19.80 12.75 7.04
CA PRO A 90 -19.47 13.73 6.00
C PRO A 90 -18.03 14.27 6.08
N LYS A 91 -17.55 14.60 7.30
CA LYS A 91 -16.19 15.09 7.54
C LYS A 91 -15.07 14.10 7.18
N TYR A 92 -15.39 12.79 7.18
CA TYR A 92 -14.46 11.69 6.96
C TYR A 92 -14.76 10.93 5.66
N LYS A 93 -15.63 11.48 4.80
CA LYS A 93 -15.83 10.99 3.44
C LYS A 93 -14.70 11.51 2.56
N LYS A 94 -13.55 10.85 2.66
CA LYS A 94 -12.29 11.20 2.01
C LYS A 94 -11.75 10.04 1.18
N LEU A 95 -10.92 10.35 0.19
CA LEU A 95 -10.13 9.35 -0.51
C LEU A 95 -8.89 9.04 0.31
N TYR A 96 -8.89 7.89 0.98
CA TYR A 96 -7.76 7.46 1.77
C TYR A 96 -6.72 6.78 0.89
N THR A 97 -5.46 7.20 1.00
CA THR A 97 -4.38 6.67 0.18
C THR A 97 -3.23 6.11 1.01
N ALA A 98 -2.56 5.10 0.49
CA ALA A 98 -1.31 4.59 1.03
C ALA A 98 -0.44 4.02 -0.09
N THR A 99 0.87 4.14 0.07
CA THR A 99 1.85 3.56 -0.83
C THR A 99 2.70 2.58 -0.03
N VAL A 100 2.86 1.36 -0.54
CA VAL A 100 3.74 0.35 0.03
C VAL A 100 4.85 0.08 -0.97
N ASN A 101 6.09 0.36 -0.58
CA ASN A 101 7.26 0.12 -1.42
C ASN A 101 7.74 -1.30 -1.18
N HIS A 102 7.79 -2.09 -2.23
CA HIS A 102 8.30 -3.45 -2.21
C HIS A 102 9.61 -3.55 -2.96
N VAL A 103 10.48 -4.46 -2.50
CA VAL A 103 11.82 -4.68 -3.06
C VAL A 103 12.09 -6.18 -3.23
N ASP A 104 13.11 -6.50 -4.03
CA ASP A 104 13.62 -7.87 -4.20
C ASP A 104 12.53 -8.88 -4.60
N LEU A 105 11.78 -8.55 -5.64
CA LEU A 105 10.53 -9.22 -6.00
C LEU A 105 10.78 -10.33 -7.03
N PRO A 106 10.58 -11.62 -6.70
CA PRO A 106 10.76 -12.68 -7.67
C PRO A 106 9.73 -12.59 -8.81
N LYS A 107 10.22 -12.69 -10.05
CA LYS A 107 9.39 -12.66 -11.25
C LYS A 107 8.56 -13.93 -11.36
N GLY A 108 7.34 -13.79 -11.89
CA GLY A 108 6.47 -14.95 -12.14
C GLY A 108 5.96 -15.65 -10.87
N GLU A 109 6.18 -15.08 -9.69
CA GLU A 109 5.58 -15.55 -8.43
C GLU A 109 4.37 -14.70 -8.03
N THR A 110 3.48 -15.30 -7.23
CA THR A 110 2.32 -14.59 -6.68
C THR A 110 2.73 -13.90 -5.39
N LEU A 111 2.82 -12.58 -5.47
CA LEU A 111 3.19 -11.66 -4.40
C LEU A 111 1.93 -11.07 -3.76
N ARG A 112 2.04 -10.59 -2.52
CA ARG A 112 0.96 -9.91 -1.82
C ARG A 112 1.41 -8.62 -1.16
N SER A 113 0.51 -7.66 -1.14
CA SER A 113 0.63 -6.40 -0.40
C SER A 113 -0.66 -6.13 0.35
N CYS A 114 -0.57 -5.47 1.50
CA CYS A 114 -1.77 -5.06 2.21
C CYS A 114 -1.56 -3.81 3.07
N VAL A 115 -2.69 -3.13 3.30
CA VAL A 115 -2.81 -1.99 4.20
C VAL A 115 -4.00 -2.19 5.13
N PHE A 116 -3.99 -1.47 6.24
CA PHE A 116 -5.00 -1.60 7.29
C PHE A 116 -5.62 -0.25 7.66
N LEU A 117 -6.91 -0.28 7.95
CA LEU A 117 -7.57 0.76 8.74
C LEU A 117 -7.56 0.36 10.22
N SER A 118 -7.00 1.25 11.04
CA SER A 118 -6.93 1.06 12.49
C SER A 118 -8.28 1.23 13.19
N PRO A 119 -8.46 0.71 14.42
CA PRO A 119 -9.68 0.90 15.18
C PRO A 119 -10.04 2.38 15.36
N ASN A 120 -9.03 3.23 15.54
CA ASN A 120 -9.22 4.67 15.67
C ASN A 120 -9.59 5.32 14.34
N SER A 121 -9.03 4.86 13.22
CA SER A 121 -9.43 5.30 11.88
C SER A 121 -10.90 4.96 11.62
N LEU A 122 -11.29 3.72 11.92
CA LEU A 122 -12.68 3.24 11.76
C LEU A 122 -13.66 4.01 12.65
N ALA A 123 -13.28 4.28 13.91
CA ALA A 123 -14.10 5.09 14.81
C ALA A 123 -14.27 6.54 14.33
N ARG A 124 -13.26 7.12 13.67
CA ARG A 124 -13.38 8.44 13.03
C ARG A 124 -14.30 8.38 11.81
N ILE A 125 -14.08 7.42 10.91
CA ILE A 125 -14.84 7.28 9.66
C ILE A 125 -16.32 7.00 9.92
N TYR A 126 -16.63 6.04 10.79
CA TYR A 126 -18.00 5.53 10.98
C TYR A 126 -18.68 6.03 12.25
N GLY A 127 -17.90 6.41 13.26
CA GLY A 127 -18.35 6.74 14.61
C GLY A 127 -17.94 5.68 15.63
N LYS A 128 -17.74 6.12 16.87
CA LYS A 128 -17.35 5.26 17.99
C LYS A 128 -18.43 4.19 18.23
N GLY A 129 -18.01 2.93 18.39
CA GLY A 129 -18.90 1.79 18.67
C GLY A 129 -19.58 1.19 17.44
N LYS A 130 -19.44 1.77 16.24
CA LYS A 130 -19.96 1.14 15.01
C LYS A 130 -19.02 0.05 14.53
N LYS A 131 -19.59 -1.12 14.22
CA LYS A 131 -18.85 -2.23 13.63
C LYS A 131 -18.57 -1.93 12.15
N PRO A 132 -17.30 -2.00 11.69
CA PRO A 132 -16.97 -1.80 10.29
C PRO A 132 -17.53 -2.93 9.43
N ASN A 133 -18.01 -2.60 8.23
CA ASN A 133 -18.44 -3.59 7.23
C ASN A 133 -17.46 -3.55 6.05
N PRO A 134 -16.74 -4.64 5.73
CA PRO A 134 -15.83 -4.70 4.59
C PRO A 134 -16.44 -4.25 3.26
N ARG A 135 -17.73 -4.50 3.04
CA ARG A 135 -18.45 -4.13 1.80
C ARG A 135 -18.69 -2.63 1.64
N ASP A 136 -18.46 -1.85 2.70
CA ASP A 136 -18.60 -0.41 2.69
C ASP A 136 -17.42 0.30 2.02
N LEU A 137 -16.29 -0.38 1.82
CA LEU A 137 -15.14 0.20 1.14
C LEU A 137 -15.22 -0.03 -0.37
N MET A 138 -14.99 1.02 -1.14
CA MET A 138 -14.52 0.93 -2.52
C MET A 138 -13.00 0.99 -2.50
N VAL A 139 -12.34 0.04 -3.16
CA VAL A 139 -10.88 -0.04 -3.21
C VAL A 139 -10.42 -0.05 -4.66
N ALA A 140 -9.35 0.69 -4.93
CA ALA A 140 -8.52 0.56 -6.11
C ALA A 140 -7.07 0.35 -5.69
N VAL A 141 -6.33 -0.42 -6.49
CA VAL A 141 -4.90 -0.63 -6.35
C VAL A 141 -4.22 -0.37 -7.68
N GLU A 142 -3.09 0.32 -7.65
CA GLU A 142 -2.18 0.44 -8.78
C GLU A 142 -0.79 -0.07 -8.39
N ILE A 143 -0.10 -0.70 -9.35
CA ILE A 143 1.30 -1.11 -9.24
C ILE A 143 2.13 -0.19 -10.13
N HIS A 144 3.17 0.42 -9.58
CA HIS A 144 4.04 1.36 -10.26
C HIS A 144 5.48 0.86 -10.30
N SER A 145 6.12 1.01 -11.47
CA SER A 145 7.57 0.93 -11.66
C SER A 145 8.00 2.10 -12.55
N GLY A 146 8.09 3.30 -11.95
CA GLY A 146 8.24 4.59 -12.66
C GLY A 146 6.97 5.05 -13.42
N GLN A 147 6.15 4.10 -13.87
CA GLN A 147 4.83 4.29 -14.49
C GLN A 147 3.86 3.21 -13.98
N ILE A 148 2.56 3.38 -14.22
CA ILE A 148 1.55 2.35 -13.90
C ILE A 148 1.80 1.11 -14.78
N ILE A 149 2.08 -0.03 -14.15
CA ILE A 149 2.31 -1.32 -14.83
C ILE A 149 1.17 -2.31 -14.64
N GLY A 150 0.20 -2.00 -13.77
CA GLY A 150 -1.03 -2.76 -13.57
C GLY A 150 -1.89 -2.15 -12.47
N GLY A 151 -3.12 -2.62 -12.33
CA GLY A 151 -4.02 -2.18 -11.26
C GLY A 151 -5.37 -2.86 -11.34
N GLU A 152 -6.12 -2.84 -10.23
CA GLU A 152 -7.47 -3.38 -10.19
C GLU A 152 -8.34 -2.76 -9.07
N VAL A 153 -9.66 -2.92 -9.19
CA VAL A 153 -10.69 -2.38 -8.30
C VAL A 153 -11.60 -3.44 -7.67
N THR A 154 -12.24 -3.11 -6.55
CA THR A 154 -13.29 -3.98 -5.96
C THR A 154 -14.62 -3.97 -6.73
N ASP A 155 -14.89 -2.95 -7.55
CA ASP A 155 -16.13 -2.81 -8.33
C ASP A 155 -15.84 -3.08 -9.81
N SER A 156 -16.63 -3.93 -10.47
CA SER A 156 -16.39 -4.33 -11.87
C SER A 156 -16.69 -3.24 -12.89
N LYS A 157 -17.21 -2.08 -12.45
CA LYS A 157 -17.42 -0.91 -13.30
C LYS A 157 -16.12 -0.13 -13.38
N SER A 158 -15.35 -0.41 -14.44
CA SER A 158 -13.96 0.03 -14.68
C SER A 158 -13.74 1.53 -14.93
N SER A 159 -14.44 2.43 -14.24
CA SER A 159 -13.99 3.82 -14.20
C SER A 159 -12.81 3.90 -13.23
N ARG A 160 -11.72 4.57 -13.62
CA ARG A 160 -10.61 4.95 -12.72
C ARG A 160 -11.09 5.99 -11.71
N TRP A 161 -12.10 5.62 -10.91
CA TRP A 161 -12.93 6.52 -10.12
C TRP A 161 -12.11 7.30 -9.09
N TRP A 162 -10.99 6.75 -8.63
CA TRP A 162 -10.08 7.41 -7.69
C TRP A 162 -9.37 8.61 -8.32
N GLN A 163 -9.16 8.60 -9.65
CA GLN A 163 -8.52 9.71 -10.37
C GLN A 163 -9.48 10.89 -10.59
N ASN A 164 -10.79 10.61 -10.60
CA ASN A 164 -11.85 11.61 -10.80
C ASN A 164 -12.65 11.86 -9.50
N SER A 165 -12.08 11.53 -8.34
CA SER A 165 -12.79 11.70 -7.07
C SER A 165 -12.70 13.15 -6.60
N ASP A 166 -13.84 13.78 -6.34
CA ASP A 166 -13.91 15.11 -5.69
C ASP A 166 -13.66 15.04 -4.17
N ALA A 167 -13.53 13.83 -3.61
CA ALA A 167 -13.30 13.65 -2.19
C ALA A 167 -11.89 14.13 -1.82
N PRO A 168 -11.71 14.90 -0.73
CA PRO A 168 -10.38 15.28 -0.27
C PRO A 168 -9.51 14.05 0.01
N THR A 169 -8.26 14.09 -0.43
CA THR A 169 -7.30 13.00 -0.20
C THR A 169 -6.72 13.03 1.23
N ASP A 170 -6.50 11.86 1.83
CA ASP A 170 -5.92 11.73 3.17
C ASP A 170 -5.04 10.47 3.27
N SER A 171 -3.74 10.65 3.46
CA SER A 171 -2.77 9.55 3.59
C SER A 171 -2.49 9.13 5.03
N SER A 172 -3.20 9.69 6.03
CA SER A 172 -2.87 9.49 7.45
C SER A 172 -3.50 8.24 8.09
N MET A 173 -4.52 7.64 7.46
CA MET A 173 -5.37 6.64 8.10
C MET A 173 -5.13 5.20 7.66
N LEU A 174 -4.63 4.99 6.45
CA LEU A 174 -4.23 3.68 5.93
C LEU A 174 -2.79 3.39 6.33
N ARG A 175 -2.55 2.19 6.86
CA ARG A 175 -1.24 1.80 7.40
C ARG A 175 -0.73 0.55 6.68
N PRO A 176 0.49 0.56 6.14
CA PRO A 176 1.15 -0.66 5.67
C PRO A 176 1.22 -1.71 6.79
N LYS A 177 1.17 -3.01 6.43
CA LYS A 177 1.25 -4.12 7.39
C LYS A 177 2.40 -3.98 8.39
N SER A 178 3.58 -3.56 7.93
CA SER A 178 4.78 -3.34 8.75
C SER A 178 4.60 -2.32 9.88
N LYS A 179 3.64 -1.39 9.74
CA LYS A 179 3.31 -0.36 10.74
C LYS A 179 2.06 -0.70 11.57
N THR A 180 1.75 -1.99 11.69
CA THR A 180 0.57 -2.49 12.43
C THR A 180 0.95 -3.66 13.35
N PRO A 181 0.09 -4.02 14.32
CA PRO A 181 0.27 -5.23 15.11
C PRO A 181 0.33 -6.54 14.30
N PHE A 182 -0.11 -6.52 13.03
CA PHE A 182 -0.07 -7.67 12.13
C PHE A 182 1.29 -7.86 11.44
N ALA A 183 2.29 -7.01 11.71
CA ALA A 183 3.59 -7.03 11.04
C ALA A 183 4.22 -8.43 11.00
N TYR A 184 4.16 -9.17 12.10
CA TYR A 184 4.79 -10.49 12.23
C TYR A 184 3.91 -11.68 11.80
N LEU A 185 2.61 -11.46 11.58
CA LEU A 185 1.71 -12.56 11.20
C LEU A 185 1.84 -12.89 9.72
N TRP A 186 2.13 -14.15 9.38
CA TRP A 186 2.28 -14.64 8.01
C TRP A 186 3.23 -13.78 7.17
N PHE A 187 4.34 -13.31 7.74
CA PHE A 187 5.22 -12.35 7.07
C PHE A 187 5.78 -12.90 5.75
N ASP A 188 6.11 -14.19 5.68
CA ASP A 188 6.56 -14.89 4.46
C ASP A 188 5.51 -14.89 3.32
N SER A 189 4.24 -14.63 3.62
CA SER A 189 3.17 -14.58 2.62
C SER A 189 3.04 -13.22 1.93
N TYR A 190 3.79 -12.20 2.38
CA TYR A 190 3.74 -10.85 1.85
C TYR A 190 5.09 -10.47 1.26
N ALA A 191 5.06 -9.69 0.19
CA ALA A 191 6.27 -9.19 -0.45
C ALA A 191 7.06 -8.31 0.53
N GLU A 192 8.40 -8.43 0.47
CA GLU A 192 9.31 -7.65 1.29
C GLU A 192 9.08 -6.15 1.09
N THR A 193 9.19 -5.37 2.15
CA THR A 193 8.93 -3.93 2.14
C THR A 193 10.18 -3.15 2.50
N ARG A 194 10.38 -2.01 1.83
CA ARG A 194 11.38 -1.00 2.21
C ARG A 194 10.65 0.24 2.75
N ASP A 195 11.04 0.70 3.93
CA ASP A 195 10.54 1.94 4.53
C ASP A 195 11.10 3.19 3.82
#